data_AF-A0AAW2JR02-F1
#
_entry.id   AF-A0AAW2JR02-F1
#
_cell.length_a   1.000
_cell.length_b   1.000
_cell.length_c   1.000
_cell.angle_alpha   90.00
_cell.angle_beta   90.00
_cell.angle_gamma   90.00
#
_symmetry.space_group_name_H-M   'P 1'
#
loop_
_entity.id
_entity.type
_entity.pdbx_description
1 polymer ?
#
loop_
_entity_poly.entity_id
_entity_poly.type
_entity_poly.pdbx_seq_one_letter_code
_entity_poly.pdbx_strand_id
1 'polypeptide(L)'
;MAQANKSELVTFNFTSLCRFPLYGADFGWGKPVWVASAGLRYKNVVTFMDTATGEGIEAWINLRHEDMEKFEADLELQEFLSKANGFHNSDIVP
;
A
#
# COMPACT_ATOMS: atom_id res chain seq x y z
N MET A 1 14.37 -41.94 4.56
CA MET A 1 14.12 -40.52 4.87
C MET A 1 13.02 -40.05 3.94
N ALA A 2 11.87 -39.64 4.48
CA ALA A 2 10.75 -39.18 3.66
C ALA A 2 11.07 -37.81 3.07
N GLN A 3 11.04 -37.71 1.74
CA GLN A 3 11.12 -36.43 1.02
C GLN A 3 9.84 -35.65 1.35
N ALA A 4 9.97 -34.53 2.06
CA ALA A 4 8.84 -33.61 2.23
C ALA A 4 8.49 -33.01 0.87
N ASN A 5 7.24 -33.15 0.45
CA ASN A 5 6.70 -32.43 -0.70
C ASN A 5 6.80 -30.93 -0.38
N LYS A 6 7.63 -30.21 -1.15
CA LYS A 6 7.84 -28.78 -1.00
C LYS A 6 6.62 -28.07 -1.57
N SER A 7 5.57 -27.90 -0.79
CA SER A 7 4.49 -26.97 -1.16
C SER A 7 5.11 -25.59 -1.34
N GLU A 8 4.78 -24.92 -2.45
CA GLU A 8 5.22 -23.56 -2.70
C GLU A 8 4.48 -22.63 -1.74
N LEU A 9 5.17 -22.15 -0.71
CA LEU A 9 4.63 -21.16 0.21
C LEU A 9 4.75 -19.78 -0.46
N VAL A 10 3.61 -19.16 -0.75
CA VAL A 10 3.55 -17.77 -1.21
C VAL A 10 3.40 -16.88 0.02
N THR A 11 4.42 -16.08 0.33
CA THR A 11 4.36 -15.10 1.42
C THR A 11 3.71 -13.81 0.94
N PHE A 12 2.83 -13.26 1.76
CA PHE A 12 2.18 -11.96 1.57
C PHE A 12 2.20 -11.20 2.90
N ASN A 13 2.81 -10.01 2.91
CA ASN A 13 3.11 -9.26 4.13
C ASN A 13 2.24 -8.01 4.23
N PHE A 14 1.72 -7.77 5.42
CA PHE A 14 0.93 -6.59 5.73
C PHE A 14 1.59 -5.83 6.87
N THR A 15 1.68 -4.51 6.73
CA THR A 15 2.14 -3.60 7.78
C THR A 15 1.14 -2.47 7.90
N SER A 16 0.79 -2.09 9.13
CA SER A 16 -0.09 -0.95 9.38
C SER A 16 0.69 0.13 10.12
N LEU A 17 0.73 1.31 9.51
CA LEU A 17 1.17 2.57 10.12
C LEU A 17 -0.04 3.45 10.47
N CYS A 18 -1.25 2.91 10.44
CA CYS A 18 -2.45 3.60 10.89
C CYS A 18 -2.33 4.00 12.37
N ARG A 19 -2.82 5.20 12.69
CA ARG A 19 -2.71 5.85 14.00
C ARG A 19 -1.28 6.10 14.47
N PHE A 20 -0.28 5.86 13.63
CA PHE A 20 1.07 6.36 13.88
C PHE A 20 1.07 7.86 13.56
N PRO A 21 1.63 8.73 14.41
CA PRO A 21 1.46 10.18 14.32
C PRO A 21 2.32 10.83 13.20
N LEU A 22 2.30 10.26 11.99
CA LEU A 22 3.08 10.73 10.83
C LEU A 22 2.71 12.17 10.45
N TYR A 23 1.41 12.47 10.34
CA TYR A 23 0.91 13.82 10.08
C TYR A 23 1.05 14.78 11.27
N GLY A 24 1.42 14.26 12.45
CA GLY A 24 1.73 15.05 13.63
C GLY A 24 3.19 15.51 13.70
N ALA A 25 4.07 14.99 12.86
CA ALA A 25 5.49 15.31 12.88
C ALA A 25 5.73 16.77 12.46
N ASP A 26 6.34 17.57 13.35
CA ASP A 26 6.75 18.94 13.07
C ASP A 26 8.19 19.14 13.57
N PHE A 27 9.08 19.45 12.64
CA PHE A 27 10.51 19.64 12.89
C PHE A 27 10.90 21.12 13.01
N GLY A 28 9.92 22.04 13.09
CA GLY A 28 10.12 23.48 13.17
C GLY A 28 9.72 24.26 11.90
N TRP A 29 9.12 23.58 10.91
CA TRP A 29 8.82 24.12 9.57
C TRP A 29 7.35 23.88 9.19
N GLY A 30 6.56 23.34 10.12
CA GLY A 30 5.20 22.89 9.87
C GLY A 30 5.09 21.38 9.69
N LYS A 31 3.84 20.92 9.64
CA LYS A 31 3.46 19.51 9.47
C LYS A 31 3.50 19.08 8.01
N PRO A 32 3.69 17.79 7.71
CA PRO A 32 3.66 17.31 6.34
C PRO A 32 2.27 17.51 5.72
N VAL A 33 2.25 17.94 4.46
CA VAL A 33 1.02 18.03 3.66
C VAL A 33 0.54 16.64 3.26
N TRP A 34 1.48 15.72 3.01
CA TRP A 34 1.22 14.34 2.60
C TRP A 34 2.34 13.42 3.08
N VAL A 35 1.99 12.19 3.42
CA VAL A 35 2.94 11.14 3.81
C VAL A 35 2.64 9.89 3.00
N ALA A 36 3.69 9.31 2.42
CA ALA A 36 3.61 8.15 1.52
C ALA A 36 4.59 7.06 1.95
N SER A 37 4.29 5.82 1.56
CA SER A 37 5.27 4.74 1.62
C SER A 37 6.18 4.83 0.39
N ALA A 38 7.48 4.56 0.58
CA ALA A 38 8.39 4.44 -0.56
C ALA A 38 8.03 3.19 -1.39
N GLY A 39 8.24 3.25 -2.71
CA GLY A 39 8.16 2.07 -3.57
C GLY A 39 9.11 0.98 -3.09
N LEU A 40 8.58 -0.17 -2.69
CA LEU A 40 9.38 -1.27 -2.15
C LEU A 40 9.75 -2.24 -3.27
N ARG A 41 11.01 -2.66 -3.32
CA ARG A 41 11.47 -3.69 -4.29
C ARG A 41 11.01 -5.12 -3.93
N TYR A 42 10.24 -5.28 -2.85
CA TYR A 42 9.71 -6.56 -2.40
C TYR A 42 8.29 -6.74 -2.91
N LYS A 43 8.02 -7.86 -3.60
CA LYS A 43 6.66 -8.23 -4.00
C LYS A 43 5.85 -8.71 -2.80
N ASN A 44 4.53 -8.63 -2.93
CA ASN A 44 3.55 -9.13 -1.96
C ASN A 44 3.67 -8.39 -0.62
N VAL A 45 3.80 -7.07 -0.67
CA VAL A 45 3.87 -6.22 0.52
C VAL A 45 2.81 -5.13 0.44
N VAL A 46 2.05 -4.99 1.51
CA VAL A 46 1.02 -3.96 1.67
C VAL A 46 1.30 -3.13 2.90
N THR A 47 1.29 -1.81 2.75
CA THR A 47 1.40 -0.85 3.85
C THR A 47 0.12 -0.03 3.95
N PHE A 48 -0.53 -0.05 5.11
CA PHE A 48 -1.69 0.78 5.40
C PHE A 48 -1.27 2.05 6.12
N MET A 49 -1.77 3.20 5.67
CA MET A 49 -1.47 4.52 6.23
C MET A 49 -2.76 5.31 6.40
N ASP A 50 -2.83 6.20 7.39
CA ASP A 50 -3.96 7.11 7.48
C ASP A 50 -3.88 8.15 6.36
N THR A 51 -5.03 8.58 5.86
CA THR A 51 -5.16 9.75 4.97
C THR A 51 -4.77 11.04 5.71
N ALA A 52 -4.42 12.09 4.97
CA ALA A 52 -4.06 13.39 5.56
C ALA A 52 -5.19 14.01 6.41
N THR A 53 -6.46 13.71 6.10
CA THR A 53 -7.62 14.15 6.90
C THR A 53 -7.86 13.29 8.13
N GLY A 54 -7.26 12.09 8.19
CA GLY A 54 -7.51 11.10 9.23
C GLY A 54 -8.87 10.39 9.12
N GLU A 55 -9.64 10.63 8.05
CA GLU A 55 -11.00 10.10 7.87
C GLU A 55 -11.05 8.78 7.09
N GLY A 56 -9.89 8.32 6.58
CA GLY A 56 -9.77 7.09 5.81
C GLY A 56 -8.35 6.52 5.83
N ILE A 57 -8.17 5.39 5.12
CA ILE A 57 -6.92 4.64 5.02
C ILE A 57 -6.48 4.57 3.56
N GLU A 58 -5.19 4.81 3.30
CA GLU A 58 -4.52 4.54 2.04
C GLU A 58 -3.80 3.18 2.12
N ALA A 59 -4.01 2.33 1.09
CA ALA A 59 -3.33 1.05 0.96
C ALA A 59 -2.24 1.14 -0.12
N TRP A 60 -0.98 1.06 0.30
CA TRP A 60 0.19 1.08 -0.56
C TRP A 60 0.63 -0.35 -0.88
N ILE A 61 0.34 -0.81 -2.11
CA ILE A 61 0.42 -2.22 -2.50
C ILE A 61 1.55 -2.43 -3.51
N ASN A 62 2.48 -3.33 -3.19
CA ASN A 62 3.58 -3.72 -4.07
C ASN A 62 3.38 -5.17 -4.55
N LEU A 63 3.04 -5.34 -5.82
CA LEU A 63 2.83 -6.63 -6.48
C LEU A 63 3.67 -6.72 -7.74
N ARG A 64 3.82 -7.93 -8.28
CA ARG A 64 4.29 -8.09 -9.66
C ARG A 64 3.24 -7.53 -10.62
N HIS A 65 3.69 -7.05 -11.77
CA HIS A 65 2.80 -6.46 -12.78
C HIS A 65 1.62 -7.37 -13.14
N GLU A 66 1.88 -8.65 -13.44
CA GLU A 66 0.86 -9.66 -13.75
C GLU A 66 -0.17 -9.93 -12.63
N ASP A 67 0.22 -9.70 -11.37
CA ASP A 67 -0.65 -9.84 -10.21
C ASP A 67 -1.42 -8.53 -9.96
N MET A 68 -0.79 -7.37 -10.21
CA MET A 68 -1.42 -6.06 -10.11
C MET A 68 -2.51 -5.85 -11.16
N GLU A 69 -2.29 -6.29 -12.41
CA GLU A 69 -3.31 -6.20 -13.46
C GLU A 69 -4.62 -6.94 -13.07
N LYS A 70 -4.49 -8.10 -12.43
CA LYS A 70 -5.64 -8.86 -11.93
C LYS A 70 -6.26 -8.19 -10.72
N PHE A 71 -5.43 -7.66 -9.82
CA PHE A 71 -5.87 -6.96 -8.62
C PHE A 71 -6.68 -5.71 -8.99
N GLU A 72 -6.22 -4.90 -9.94
CA GLU A 72 -6.92 -3.70 -10.42
C GLU A 72 -8.22 -4.04 -11.17
N ALA A 73 -8.30 -5.20 -11.82
CA ALA A 73 -9.49 -5.65 -12.53
C ALA A 73 -10.58 -6.27 -11.64
N ASP A 74 -10.30 -6.50 -10.35
CA ASP A 74 -11.21 -7.16 -9.42
C ASP A 74 -12.43 -6.27 -9.08
N LEU A 75 -13.64 -6.72 -9.43
CA LEU A 75 -14.86 -5.94 -9.25
C LEU A 75 -15.25 -5.76 -7.77
N GLU A 76 -14.97 -6.74 -6.92
CA GLU A 76 -15.25 -6.65 -5.49
C GLU A 76 -14.33 -5.60 -4.86
N LEU A 77 -13.04 -5.61 -5.20
CA LEU A 77 -12.11 -4.57 -4.77
C LEU A 77 -12.57 -3.18 -5.18
N GLN A 78 -12.99 -3.02 -6.44
CA GLN A 78 -13.42 -1.73 -7.00
C GLN A 78 -14.63 -1.14 -6.27
N GLU A 79 -15.47 -1.95 -5.61
CA GLU A 79 -16.57 -1.45 -4.78
C GLU A 79 -16.08 -0.75 -3.50
N PHE A 80 -14.91 -1.13 -2.98
CA PHE A 80 -14.31 -0.56 -1.77
C PHE A 80 -13.35 0.59 -2.03
N LEU A 81 -12.85 0.73 -3.27
CA LEU A 81 -11.96 1.83 -3.62
C LEU A 81 -12.73 3.14 -3.59
N SER A 82 -12.13 4.16 -2.95
CA SER A 82 -12.64 5.52 -3.10
C SER A 82 -12.55 5.90 -4.58
N LYS A 83 -13.63 6.47 -5.13
CA LYS A 83 -13.61 7.08 -6.48
C LYS A 83 -12.80 8.38 -6.43
N ALA A 84 -11.50 8.28 -6.18
CA ALA A 84 -10.60 9.40 -6.19
C ALA A 84 -10.28 9.76 -7.64
N ASN A 85 -10.75 10.93 -8.09
CA ASN A 85 -10.19 11.57 -9.27
C ASN A 85 -8.78 12.05 -8.92
N GLY A 86 -7.78 11.25 -9.28
CA GLY A 86 -6.38 11.69 -9.31
C GLY A 86 -5.52 11.04 -8.26
N PHE A 87 -4.98 9.87 -8.59
CA PHE A 87 -3.57 9.53 -8.38
C PHE A 87 -3.24 8.50 -9.45
N HIS A 88 -2.65 8.95 -10.55
CA HIS A 88 -2.10 8.01 -11.53
C HIS A 88 -0.80 7.47 -10.97
N ASN A 89 -0.45 6.23 -11.29
CA ASN A 89 0.83 5.62 -10.92
C ASN A 89 2.04 6.47 -11.42
N SER A 90 1.82 7.38 -12.38
CA SER A 90 2.78 8.38 -12.85
C SER A 90 3.08 9.50 -11.85
N ASP A 91 2.24 9.73 -10.84
CA ASP A 91 2.39 10.82 -9.87
C ASP A 91 3.26 10.39 -8.67
N ILE A 92 3.64 9.10 -8.61
CA ILE A 92 4.39 8.47 -7.50
C ILE A 92 5.90 8.35 -7.81
N VAL A 93 6.34 8.79 -8.98
CA VAL A 93 7.77 8.77 -9.36
C VAL A 93 8.22 10.20 -9.70
N PRO A 94 9.41 10.65 -9.28
CA PRO A 94 10.13 11.65 -10.06
C PRO A 94 10.45 11.12 -11.47
#